data_AF-A0A183AMQ9-F1
#
_entry.id   AF-A0A183AMQ9-F1
#
_cell.length_a   1.000
_cell.length_b   1.000
_cell.length_c   1.000
_cell.angle_alpha   90.00
_cell.angle_beta   90.00
_cell.angle_gamma   90.00
#
_symmetry.space_group_name_H-M   'P 1'
#
loop_
_entity.id
_entity.type
_entity.pdbx_description
1 polymer ?
#
loop_
_entity_poly.entity_id
_entity_poly.type
_entity_poly.pdbx_seq_one_letter_code
_entity_poly.pdbx_strand_id
1 'polypeptide(L)'
;MFDEAGVNSDILIYGGVIGIDIQWNCDLDWSPKYCNPTYSFSRLDDAQAKIASGFNFRYANFYHINGTLHRDLIKAYGIRFVIHAHGRAGKFHIIPLTLNIGSGLALLGLAPTLCDIIALNLLPSRKLYHRAKFEIIAEEEEKLAARRASRLMKSADKVKHSYPGTSKAGRSGRRKGRSVFTIERIDRRHTDPEQATDR
;
A
#
# COMPACT_ATOMS: atom_id res chain seq x y z
N MET A 1 22.83 -8.41 36.61
CA MET A 1 23.63 -8.01 35.44
C MET A 1 24.35 -9.19 34.82
N PHE A 2 25.30 -9.84 35.52
CA PHE A 2 26.02 -11.00 34.96
C PHE A 2 25.10 -12.23 34.75
N ASP A 3 24.18 -12.48 35.68
CA ASP A 3 23.18 -13.55 35.54
C ASP A 3 22.20 -13.29 34.39
N GLU A 4 21.69 -12.05 34.29
CA GLU A 4 20.82 -11.60 33.19
C GLU A 4 21.50 -11.74 31.82
N ALA A 5 22.79 -11.44 31.75
CA ALA A 5 23.59 -11.56 30.54
C ALA A 5 24.03 -13.01 30.24
N GLY A 6 23.68 -13.98 31.09
CA GLY A 6 24.02 -15.39 30.93
C GLY A 6 25.53 -15.69 31.00
N VAL A 7 26.26 -14.97 31.85
CA VAL A 7 27.73 -15.01 31.89
C VAL A 7 28.27 -15.71 33.14
N ASN A 8 29.20 -16.65 32.95
CA ASN A 8 29.91 -17.34 34.05
C ASN A 8 31.08 -16.51 34.60
N SER A 9 31.57 -16.87 35.79
CA SER A 9 32.70 -16.21 36.48
C SER A 9 34.02 -16.15 35.68
N ASP A 10 34.16 -16.99 34.65
CA ASP A 10 35.34 -17.02 33.77
C ASP A 10 35.61 -15.69 33.06
N ILE A 11 34.57 -14.85 32.90
CA ILE A 11 34.70 -13.51 32.32
C ILE A 11 35.64 -12.60 33.14
N LEU A 12 35.81 -12.86 34.43
CA LEU A 12 36.73 -12.09 35.27
C LEU A 12 38.21 -12.40 34.97
N ILE A 13 38.49 -13.61 34.45
CA ILE A 13 39.84 -14.08 34.15
C ILE A 13 40.23 -13.70 32.71
N TYR A 14 39.35 -14.03 31.75
CA TYR A 14 39.62 -13.85 30.33
C TYR A 14 39.16 -12.49 29.77
N GLY A 15 38.35 -11.76 30.55
CA GLY A 15 37.67 -10.56 30.08
C GLY A 15 36.48 -10.88 29.16
N GLY A 16 35.70 -9.85 28.83
CA GLY A 16 34.57 -9.96 27.92
C GLY A 16 33.93 -8.60 27.65
N VAL A 17 32.90 -8.58 26.81
CA VAL A 17 32.19 -7.35 26.45
C VAL A 17 30.72 -7.51 26.82
N ILE A 18 30.25 -6.63 27.70
CA ILE A 18 28.85 -6.63 28.15
C ILE A 18 28.15 -5.39 27.61
N GLY A 19 27.07 -5.62 26.88
CA GLY A 19 26.11 -4.62 26.46
C GLY A 19 25.16 -4.27 27.60
N ILE A 20 25.00 -2.97 27.82
CA ILE A 20 23.97 -2.39 28.68
C ILE A 20 23.05 -1.61 27.75
N ASP A 21 21.89 -2.17 27.48
CA ASP A 21 20.89 -1.56 26.62
C ASP A 21 19.86 -0.84 27.49
N ILE A 22 19.76 0.48 27.29
CA ILE A 22 18.82 1.36 27.99
C ILE A 22 17.77 1.79 26.98
N GLN A 23 16.59 1.20 27.07
CA GLN A 23 15.48 1.44 26.15
C GLN A 23 14.47 2.42 26.75
N TRP A 24 14.24 3.52 26.05
CA TRP A 24 13.23 4.53 26.37
C TRP A 24 12.07 4.44 25.40
N ASN A 25 11.00 3.70 25.72
CA ASN A 25 9.79 3.68 24.92
C ASN A 25 8.70 4.50 25.61
N CYS A 26 8.51 5.73 25.14
CA CYS A 26 7.71 6.72 25.85
C CYS A 26 6.56 7.24 25.00
N ASP A 27 5.38 7.23 25.60
CA ASP A 27 4.22 7.96 25.09
C ASP A 27 4.17 9.34 25.76
N LEU A 28 4.44 10.37 24.97
CA LEU A 28 4.50 11.78 25.38
C LEU A 28 3.12 12.42 25.50
N ASP A 29 2.04 11.69 25.24
CA ASP A 29 0.68 12.14 25.54
C ASP A 29 0.40 12.10 27.05
N TRP A 30 1.14 11.25 27.78
CA TRP A 30 1.09 11.16 29.24
C TRP A 30 2.14 12.05 29.92
N SER A 31 2.06 12.15 31.24
CA SER A 31 3.06 12.86 32.03
C SER A 31 4.45 12.23 31.86
N PRO A 32 5.54 13.02 31.83
CA PRO A 32 6.91 12.51 31.75
C PRO A 32 7.29 11.51 32.84
N LYS A 33 6.55 11.46 33.95
CA LYS A 33 6.74 10.51 35.06
C LYS A 33 6.53 9.05 34.65
N TYR A 34 5.79 8.79 33.57
CA TYR A 34 5.53 7.43 33.09
C TYR A 34 6.57 6.94 32.07
N CYS A 35 7.47 7.84 31.62
CA CYS A 35 8.55 7.51 30.71
C CYS A 35 9.74 7.00 31.52
N ASN A 36 9.76 5.69 31.78
CA ASN A 36 10.85 5.03 32.52
C ASN A 36 11.72 4.18 31.59
N PRO A 37 13.04 4.15 31.82
CA PRO A 37 13.93 3.30 31.04
C PRO A 37 13.74 1.83 31.40
N THR A 38 13.81 0.97 30.39
CA THR A 38 13.97 -0.47 30.57
C THR A 38 15.44 -0.81 30.36
N TYR A 39 16.02 -1.54 31.32
CA TYR A 39 17.41 -1.98 31.24
C TYR A 39 17.45 -3.44 30.81
N SER A 40 18.28 -3.75 29.82
CA SER A 40 18.66 -5.13 29.49
C SER A 40 20.17 -5.25 29.40
N PHE A 41 20.65 -6.46 29.70
CA PHE A 41 22.07 -6.77 29.74
C PHE A 41 22.33 -7.97 28.86
N SER A 42 23.33 -7.87 27.98
CA SER A 42 23.67 -8.95 27.06
C SER A 42 25.18 -9.08 26.93
N ARG A 43 25.67 -10.29 26.67
CA ARG A 43 27.06 -10.48 26.28
C ARG A 43 27.20 -10.20 24.79
N LEU A 44 28.08 -9.27 24.42
CA LEU A 44 28.30 -8.84 23.03
C LEU A 44 29.46 -9.57 22.36
N ASP A 45 30.38 -10.16 23.14
CA ASP A 45 31.49 -10.94 22.62
C ASP A 45 31.15 -12.44 22.46
N ASP A 46 31.77 -13.08 21.46
CA ASP A 46 31.67 -14.53 21.28
C ASP A 46 32.55 -15.25 22.30
N ALA A 47 31.89 -15.87 23.29
CA ALA A 47 32.53 -16.64 24.35
C ALA A 47 33.32 -17.86 23.84
N GLN A 48 32.97 -18.40 22.67
CA GLN A 48 33.50 -19.64 22.12
C GLN A 48 34.48 -19.42 20.97
N ALA A 49 34.90 -18.18 20.75
CA ALA A 49 35.85 -17.83 19.70
C ALA A 49 37.20 -18.55 19.89
N LYS A 50 37.61 -19.34 18.89
CA LYS A 50 38.82 -20.19 18.94
C LYS A 50 40.15 -19.42 18.99
N ILE A 51 40.17 -18.17 18.50
CA ILE A 51 41.40 -17.39 18.29
C ILE A 51 41.55 -16.25 19.31
N ALA A 52 40.43 -15.77 19.87
CA ALA A 52 40.39 -14.66 20.83
C ALA A 52 39.21 -14.82 21.78
N SER A 53 39.28 -15.80 22.69
CA SER A 53 38.30 -15.93 23.76
C SER A 53 38.47 -14.77 24.75
N GLY A 54 37.38 -14.02 24.98
CA GLY A 54 37.34 -12.89 25.90
C GLY A 54 37.89 -11.57 25.33
N PHE A 55 38.11 -10.60 26.22
CA PHE A 55 38.51 -9.24 25.86
C PHE A 55 39.84 -8.85 26.51
N ASN A 56 40.82 -8.51 25.68
CA ASN A 56 42.14 -8.06 26.13
C ASN A 56 42.62 -6.86 25.31
N PHE A 57 43.40 -5.98 25.93
CA PHE A 57 44.10 -4.90 25.25
C PHE A 57 45.54 -4.79 25.74
N ARG A 58 46.44 -4.34 24.86
CA ARG A 58 47.85 -4.13 25.17
C ARG A 58 48.16 -2.65 25.07
N TYR A 59 48.85 -2.12 26.07
CA TYR A 59 49.40 -0.77 26.07
C TYR A 59 50.86 -0.82 26.52
N ALA A 60 51.63 0.19 26.14
CA ALA A 60 53.05 0.25 26.46
C ALA A 60 53.37 1.57 27.16
N ASN A 61 54.10 1.48 28.26
CA ASN A 61 54.68 2.63 28.93
C ASN A 61 56.11 2.81 28.44
N PHE A 62 56.40 3.96 27.83
CA PHE A 62 57.71 4.27 27.28
C PHE A 62 58.51 5.13 28.26
N TYR A 63 59.78 4.83 28.47
CA TYR A 63 60.66 5.59 29.35
C TYR A 63 62.11 5.52 28.85
N HIS A 64 62.94 6.48 29.26
CA HIS A 64 64.35 6.51 28.90
C HIS A 64 65.23 6.15 30.09
N ILE A 65 66.20 5.27 29.88
CA ILE A 65 67.27 4.98 30.84
C ILE A 65 68.60 5.23 30.12
N ASN A 66 69.43 6.13 30.67
CA ASN A 66 70.75 6.47 30.12
C ASN A 66 70.72 6.82 28.61
N GLY A 67 69.72 7.58 28.16
CA GLY A 67 69.56 7.97 26.75
C GLY A 67 68.99 6.89 25.83
N THR A 68 68.81 5.65 26.31
CA THR A 68 68.19 4.55 25.56
C THR A 68 66.68 4.50 25.84
N LEU A 69 65.87 4.35 24.80
CA LEU A 69 64.41 4.21 24.91
C LEU A 69 64.04 2.77 25.29
N HIS A 70 63.35 2.61 26.40
CA HIS A 70 62.78 1.36 26.89
C HIS A 70 61.24 1.42 26.86
N ARG A 71 60.61 0.24 26.89
CA ARG A 71 59.15 0.13 27.03
C ARG A 71 58.76 -1.07 27.88
N ASP A 72 57.77 -0.86 28.73
CA ASP A 72 57.07 -1.94 29.43
C ASP A 72 55.76 -2.21 28.69
N LEU A 73 55.64 -3.39 28.07
CA LEU A 73 54.42 -3.82 27.38
C LEU A 73 53.52 -4.54 28.37
N ILE A 74 52.35 -3.97 28.64
CA ILE A 74 51.37 -4.52 29.58
C ILE A 74 50.18 -5.06 28.79
N LYS A 75 49.78 -6.29 29.11
CA LYS A 75 48.56 -6.91 28.59
C LYS A 75 47.51 -6.93 29.69
N ALA A 76 46.43 -6.19 29.50
CA ALA A 76 45.32 -6.14 30.44
C ALA A 76 44.14 -6.98 29.93
N TYR A 77 43.53 -7.73 30.85
CA TYR A 77 42.28 -8.46 30.65
C TYR A 77 41.22 -7.82 31.53
N GLY A 78 40.02 -7.66 31.01
CA GLY A 78 38.95 -7.02 31.75
C GLY A 78 37.64 -7.00 31.02
N ILE A 79 36.63 -6.47 31.69
CA ILE A 79 35.27 -6.37 31.16
C ILE A 79 35.09 -4.99 30.56
N ARG A 80 34.66 -4.94 29.30
CA ARG A 80 34.27 -3.70 28.63
C ARG A 80 32.75 -3.57 28.67
N PHE A 81 32.26 -2.51 29.29
CA PHE A 81 30.84 -2.16 29.22
C PHE A 81 30.59 -1.28 27.99
N VAL A 82 29.61 -1.67 27.18
CA VAL A 82 29.13 -0.88 26.04
C VAL A 82 27.71 -0.45 26.38
N ILE A 83 27.51 0.85 26.53
CA ILE A 83 26.20 1.41 26.91
C ILE A 83 25.51 1.89 25.63
N HIS A 84 24.37 1.29 25.31
CA HIS A 84 23.51 1.72 24.22
C HIS A 84 22.25 2.36 24.80
N ALA A 85 22.14 3.68 24.68
CA ALA A 85 20.91 4.39 25.01
C ALA A 85 20.13 4.65 23.73
N HIS A 86 18.97 4.01 23.58
CA HIS A 86 18.08 4.22 22.45
C HIS A 86 16.64 4.40 22.93
N GLY A 87 15.85 5.12 22.14
CA GLY A 87 14.48 5.40 22.52
C GLY A 87 13.58 5.70 21.35
N ARG A 88 12.29 5.45 21.55
CA ARG A 88 11.21 5.85 20.67
C ARG A 88 10.22 6.65 21.49
N ALA A 89 9.90 7.85 21.02
CA ALA A 89 8.90 8.70 21.64
C ALA A 89 7.74 8.90 20.65
N GLY A 90 6.53 8.62 21.10
CA GLY A 90 5.30 8.92 20.38
C GLY A 90 4.63 10.13 20.99
N LYS A 91 4.06 11.02 20.17
CA LYS A 91 3.15 12.07 20.62
C LYS A 91 2.00 12.16 19.63
N PHE A 92 0.80 12.39 20.14
CA PHE A 92 -0.36 12.64 19.31
C PHE A 92 -0.12 13.80 18.35
N HIS A 93 -0.34 13.52 17.07
CA HIS A 93 -0.23 14.50 16.01
C HIS A 93 -1.37 14.33 15.01
N ILE A 94 -1.99 15.44 14.61
CA ILE A 94 -3.19 15.41 13.76
C ILE A 94 -2.90 14.91 12.34
N ILE A 95 -1.73 15.23 11.77
CA ILE A 95 -1.35 14.83 10.40
C ILE A 95 -1.32 13.29 10.21
N PRO A 96 -0.59 12.49 11.02
CA PRO A 96 -0.63 11.03 10.89
C PRO A 96 -1.99 10.45 11.27
N LEU A 97 -2.73 11.08 12.18
CA LEU A 97 -4.10 10.66 12.49
C LEU A 97 -5.01 10.76 11.26
N THR A 98 -5.08 11.94 10.63
CA THR A 98 -5.95 12.14 9.47
C THR A 98 -5.52 11.29 8.28
N LEU A 99 -4.21 11.07 8.10
CA LEU A 99 -3.69 10.18 7.07
C LEU A 99 -4.12 8.71 7.28
N ASN A 100 -4.07 8.22 8.52
CA ASN A 100 -4.52 6.87 8.87
C ASN A 100 -6.05 6.72 8.77
N ILE A 101 -6.81 7.76 9.12
CA ILE A 101 -8.27 7.76 8.92
C ILE A 101 -8.59 7.76 7.42
N GLY A 102 -7.90 8.59 6.64
CA GLY A 102 -8.06 8.67 5.19
C GLY A 102 -7.77 7.33 4.51
N SER A 103 -6.70 6.63 4.90
CA SER A 103 -6.39 5.31 4.36
C SER A 103 -7.42 4.25 4.77
N GLY A 104 -7.91 4.29 6.02
CA GLY A 104 -8.99 3.42 6.48
C GLY A 104 -10.30 3.62 5.69
N LEU A 105 -10.70 4.88 5.47
CA LEU A 105 -11.89 5.21 4.66
C LEU A 105 -11.75 4.80 3.20
N ALA A 106 -10.56 4.96 2.61
CA ALA A 106 -10.29 4.51 1.24
C ALA A 106 -10.46 2.98 1.10
N LEU A 107 -10.00 2.20 2.08
CA LEU A 107 -10.18 0.74 2.11
C LEU A 107 -11.65 0.32 2.22
N LEU A 108 -12.48 1.06 2.96
CA LEU A 108 -13.92 0.80 3.01
C LEU A 108 -14.60 0.95 1.64
N GLY A 109 -14.05 1.78 0.75
CA GLY A 109 -14.51 1.88 -0.64
C GLY A 109 -14.35 0.59 -1.45
N LEU A 110 -13.45 -0.31 -1.06
CA LEU A 110 -13.28 -1.62 -1.70
C LEU A 110 -14.27 -2.67 -1.19
N ALA A 111 -14.90 -2.47 -0.03
CA ALA A 111 -15.83 -3.46 0.52
C ALA A 111 -17.09 -3.64 -0.38
N PRO A 112 -17.78 -2.57 -0.84
CA PRO A 112 -18.91 -2.72 -1.76
C PRO A 112 -18.54 -3.38 -3.09
N THR A 113 -17.35 -3.10 -3.63
CA THR A 113 -16.93 -3.68 -4.91
C THR A 113 -16.67 -5.18 -4.77
N LEU A 114 -16.08 -5.62 -3.65
CA LEU A 114 -15.94 -7.05 -3.33
C LEU A 114 -17.29 -7.71 -3.06
N CYS A 115 -18.17 -7.07 -2.29
CA CYS A 115 -19.53 -7.54 -2.05
C CYS A 115 -20.31 -7.71 -3.36
N ASP A 116 -20.14 -6.79 -4.31
CA ASP A 116 -20.76 -6.85 -5.63
C ASP A 116 -20.23 -8.01 -6.48
N ILE A 117 -18.92 -8.23 -6.48
CA ILE A 117 -18.30 -9.37 -7.19
C ILE A 117 -18.86 -10.69 -6.65
N ILE A 118 -18.97 -10.81 -5.33
CA ILE A 118 -19.53 -12.00 -4.67
C ILE A 118 -21.02 -12.15 -4.99
N ALA A 119 -21.80 -11.06 -4.88
CA ALA A 119 -23.24 -11.05 -5.15
C ALA A 119 -23.61 -11.45 -6.57
N LEU A 120 -22.81 -11.03 -7.55
CA LEU A 120 -23.10 -11.29 -8.96
C LEU A 120 -22.57 -12.65 -9.44
N ASN A 121 -21.47 -13.16 -8.87
CA ASN A 121 -20.81 -14.37 -9.37
C ASN A 121 -21.07 -15.63 -8.53
N LEU A 122 -21.19 -15.52 -7.20
CA LEU A 122 -21.16 -16.68 -6.30
C LEU A 122 -22.54 -17.02 -5.69
N LEU A 123 -23.44 -16.04 -5.58
CA LEU A 123 -24.74 -16.27 -4.94
C LEU A 123 -25.72 -17.03 -5.88
N PRO A 124 -26.45 -18.05 -5.36
CA PRO A 124 -27.46 -18.78 -6.12
C PRO A 124 -28.54 -17.87 -6.72
N SER A 125 -28.88 -16.80 -5.99
CA SER A 125 -29.88 -15.78 -6.35
C SER A 125 -29.32 -14.66 -7.26
N ARG A 126 -28.22 -14.89 -7.99
CA ARG A 126 -27.57 -13.90 -8.87
C ARG A 126 -28.51 -13.20 -9.85
N LYS A 127 -29.52 -13.91 -10.37
CA LYS A 127 -30.48 -13.37 -11.36
C LYS A 127 -31.37 -12.27 -10.75
N LEU A 128 -31.68 -12.37 -9.46
CA LEU A 128 -32.47 -11.37 -8.74
C LEU A 128 -31.62 -10.12 -8.48
N TYR A 129 -30.38 -10.29 -8.01
CA TYR A 129 -29.43 -9.19 -7.79
C TYR A 129 -29.06 -8.45 -9.08
N HIS A 130 -28.84 -9.18 -10.18
CA HIS A 130 -28.50 -8.58 -11.48
C HIS A 130 -29.64 -7.70 -12.02
N ARG A 131 -30.90 -8.12 -11.84
CA ARG A 131 -32.07 -7.33 -12.27
C ARG A 131 -32.30 -6.10 -11.41
N ALA A 132 -31.99 -6.18 -10.12
CA ALA A 132 -32.13 -5.04 -9.21
C ALA A 132 -31.01 -4.00 -9.38
N LYS A 133 -29.80 -4.44 -9.79
CA LYS A 133 -28.63 -3.58 -9.93
C LYS A 133 -28.49 -2.96 -11.33
N PHE A 134 -28.78 -3.73 -12.38
CA PHE A 134 -28.58 -3.29 -13.76
C PHE A 134 -29.93 -3.07 -14.45
N GLU A 135 -30.17 -1.84 -14.90
CA GLU A 135 -31.26 -1.51 -15.81
C GLU A 135 -30.72 -1.49 -17.25
N ILE A 136 -31.32 -2.29 -18.13
CA ILE A 136 -30.84 -2.45 -19.51
C ILE A 136 -31.49 -1.37 -20.38
N ILE A 137 -30.73 -0.33 -20.70
CA ILE A 137 -31.20 0.86 -21.47
C ILE A 137 -31.69 0.48 -22.89
N ALA A 138 -31.23 -0.63 -23.45
CA ALA A 138 -31.68 -1.10 -24.77
C ALA A 138 -33.21 -1.36 -24.82
N GLU A 139 -33.83 -1.83 -23.73
CA GLU A 139 -35.28 -2.00 -23.67
C GLU A 139 -36.03 -0.65 -23.61
N GLU A 140 -35.45 0.35 -22.93
CA GLU A 140 -35.99 1.72 -22.88
C GLU A 140 -35.93 2.37 -24.26
N GLU A 141 -34.82 2.21 -24.99
CA GLU A 141 -34.67 2.73 -26.36
C GLU A 141 -35.66 2.08 -27.34
N GLU A 142 -35.87 0.76 -27.28
CA GLU A 142 -36.88 0.08 -28.09
C GLU A 142 -38.30 0.50 -27.73
N LYS A 143 -38.63 0.60 -26.43
CA LYS A 143 -39.95 1.07 -25.96
C LYS A 143 -40.19 2.51 -26.40
N LEU A 144 -39.17 3.36 -26.37
CA LEU A 144 -39.26 4.76 -26.80
C LEU A 144 -39.36 4.87 -28.33
N ALA A 145 -38.63 4.03 -29.08
CA ALA A 145 -38.72 3.93 -30.54
C ALA A 145 -40.11 3.42 -30.99
N ALA A 146 -40.66 2.39 -30.33
CA ALA A 146 -42.01 1.88 -30.57
C ALA A 146 -43.10 2.92 -30.21
N ARG A 147 -42.91 3.69 -29.13
CA ARG A 147 -43.76 4.84 -28.78
C ARG A 147 -43.71 5.95 -29.84
N ARG A 148 -42.55 6.21 -30.44
CA ARG A 148 -42.41 7.17 -31.55
C ARG A 148 -43.07 6.68 -32.83
N ALA A 149 -42.88 5.40 -33.20
CA ALA A 149 -43.51 4.80 -34.37
C ALA A 149 -45.05 4.78 -34.26
N SER A 150 -45.60 4.41 -33.10
CA SER A 150 -47.05 4.40 -32.87
C SER A 150 -47.68 5.80 -32.87
N ARG A 151 -46.99 6.85 -32.41
CA ARG A 151 -47.45 8.25 -32.56
C ARG A 151 -47.49 8.69 -34.02
N LEU A 152 -46.48 8.32 -34.81
CA LEU A 152 -46.45 8.61 -36.25
C LEU A 152 -47.61 7.91 -36.97
N MET A 153 -47.91 6.65 -36.63
CA MET A 153 -49.07 5.93 -37.20
C MET A 153 -50.41 6.56 -36.80
N LYS A 154 -50.60 6.95 -35.53
CA LYS A 154 -51.82 7.65 -35.08
C LYS A 154 -52.00 9.02 -35.75
N SER A 155 -50.91 9.73 -36.00
CA SER A 155 -50.95 11.00 -36.75
C SER A 155 -51.40 10.77 -38.20
N ALA A 156 -50.89 9.73 -38.86
CA ALA A 156 -51.27 9.37 -40.22
C ALA A 156 -52.73 8.90 -40.34
N ASP A 157 -53.28 8.20 -39.34
CA ASP A 157 -54.68 7.77 -39.33
C ASP A 157 -55.65 8.93 -39.07
N LYS A 158 -55.27 9.89 -38.22
CA LYS A 158 -56.08 11.09 -37.96
C LYS A 158 -56.21 11.96 -39.22
N VAL A 159 -55.17 11.98 -40.06
CA VAL A 159 -55.18 12.66 -41.37
C VAL A 159 -56.10 11.94 -42.36
N LYS A 160 -56.17 10.59 -42.34
CA LYS A 160 -57.08 9.82 -43.20
C LYS A 160 -58.54 9.94 -42.80
N HIS A 161 -58.84 10.04 -41.51
CA HIS A 161 -60.22 10.13 -41.02
C HIS A 161 -60.88 11.51 -41.24
N SER A 162 -60.10 12.53 -41.64
CA SER A 162 -60.60 13.88 -41.91
C SER A 162 -61.14 14.10 -43.33
N TYR A 163 -61.09 13.10 -44.22
CA TYR A 163 -61.72 13.16 -45.55
C TYR A 163 -62.32 11.81 -45.96
N PRO A 164 -63.64 11.61 -45.88
CA PRO A 164 -64.28 10.45 -46.48
C PRO A 164 -64.51 10.70 -47.97
N GLY A 165 -63.71 10.03 -48.80
CA GLY A 165 -64.00 9.77 -50.21
C GLY A 165 -63.62 10.86 -51.21
N THR A 166 -62.76 10.51 -52.17
CA THR A 166 -63.16 10.25 -53.56
C THR A 166 -62.05 9.46 -54.28
N SER A 167 -62.49 8.58 -55.14
CA SER A 167 -61.70 7.77 -56.07
C SER A 167 -61.10 8.63 -57.18
N LYS A 168 -59.85 8.34 -57.59
CA LYS A 168 -59.49 7.88 -58.95
C LYS A 168 -57.97 7.87 -59.19
N ALA A 169 -57.57 6.77 -59.85
CA ALA A 169 -56.52 6.57 -60.84
C ALA A 169 -55.49 7.68 -61.11
N GLY A 170 -54.21 7.29 -61.21
CA GLY A 170 -53.20 8.13 -61.87
C GLY A 170 -51.78 7.59 -61.79
N ARG A 171 -51.36 6.92 -62.86
CA ARG A 171 -50.03 6.35 -63.15
C ARG A 171 -48.89 7.39 -63.09
N SER A 172 -47.68 6.85 -62.90
CA SER A 172 -46.40 7.25 -63.54
C SER A 172 -45.36 7.93 -62.64
N GLY A 173 -44.11 7.46 -62.74
CA GLY A 173 -42.95 8.27 -62.35
C GLY A 173 -41.75 7.51 -61.77
N ARG A 174 -41.18 6.57 -62.51
CA ARG A 174 -39.84 6.02 -62.24
C ARG A 174 -38.77 7.09 -62.50
N ARG A 175 -37.98 7.49 -61.50
CA ARG A 175 -36.60 8.00 -61.69
C ARG A 175 -35.66 7.56 -60.57
N LYS A 176 -34.52 7.01 -61.00
CA LYS A 176 -33.33 6.57 -60.26
C LYS A 176 -32.41 7.75 -59.92
N GLY A 177 -31.60 7.60 -58.86
CA GLY A 177 -30.31 8.28 -58.63
C GLY A 177 -29.98 8.26 -57.14
N ARG A 178 -29.01 7.45 -56.66
CA ARG A 178 -27.58 7.79 -56.40
C ARG A 178 -27.45 9.07 -55.55
N SER A 179 -26.59 9.20 -54.54
CA SER A 179 -25.65 8.37 -53.79
C SER A 179 -24.94 9.35 -52.84
N VAL A 180 -24.51 8.89 -51.66
CA VAL A 180 -23.35 9.39 -50.89
C VAL A 180 -23.43 10.83 -50.35
N PHE A 181 -23.36 10.96 -49.03
CA PHE A 181 -22.35 11.85 -48.41
C PHE A 181 -21.86 11.24 -47.10
N THR A 182 -20.59 10.86 -47.14
CA THR A 182 -19.71 10.48 -46.03
C THR A 182 -19.19 11.75 -45.37
N ILE A 183 -19.10 11.81 -44.03
CA ILE A 183 -18.05 12.57 -43.34
C ILE A 183 -17.50 11.70 -42.19
N GLU A 184 -16.30 11.21 -42.48
CA GLU A 184 -15.15 10.89 -41.64
C GLU A 184 -15.30 10.67 -40.13
N ARG A 185 -14.90 9.47 -39.69
CA ARG A 185 -14.17 9.30 -38.43
C ARG A 185 -12.81 8.67 -38.73
N ILE A 186 -11.78 9.42 -38.33
CA ILE A 186 -10.36 9.16 -38.47
C ILE A 186 -9.98 7.80 -37.86
N ASP A 187 -9.30 6.96 -38.66
CA ASP A 187 -8.56 5.78 -38.22
C ASP A 187 -7.20 6.25 -37.67
N ARG A 188 -6.82 5.80 -36.48
CA ARG A 188 -5.41 5.65 -36.09
C ARG A 188 -5.26 4.38 -35.27
N ARG A 189 -4.89 3.32 -35.98
CA ARG A 189 -4.31 2.09 -35.44
C ARG A 189 -2.90 2.33 -34.88
N HIS A 190 -2.65 1.61 -33.78
CA HIS A 190 -1.40 1.00 -33.30
C HIS A 190 -0.08 1.77 -33.29
N THR A 191 0.48 1.86 -32.08
CA THR A 191 1.88 1.50 -31.77
C THR A 191 2.01 1.25 -30.26
N ASP A 192 2.19 -0.01 -29.86
CA ASP A 192 3.14 -0.39 -28.79
C ASP A 192 4.53 -0.48 -29.48
N PRO A 193 5.71 -0.26 -28.81
CA PRO A 193 6.08 -0.98 -27.59
C PRO A 193 7.03 -0.28 -26.57
N GLU A 194 7.19 -0.97 -25.43
CA GLU A 194 8.40 -1.18 -24.62
C GLU A 194 9.03 -0.09 -23.69
N GLN A 195 9.12 -0.49 -22.41
CA GLN A 195 10.17 -0.29 -21.39
C GLN A 195 10.46 1.11 -20.78
N ALA A 196 10.34 1.20 -19.44
CA ALA A 196 11.51 1.28 -18.54
C ALA A 196 11.10 1.32 -17.06
N THR A 197 11.45 0.25 -16.35
CA THR A 197 11.68 0.18 -14.90
C THR A 197 13.01 0.86 -14.57
N ASP A 198 13.01 1.84 -13.66
CA ASP A 198 14.18 2.14 -12.80
C ASP A 198 13.77 3.02 -11.59
N ARG A 199 13.79 2.41 -10.40
CA ARG A 199 14.23 2.94 -9.08
C ARG A 199 13.77 2.05 -7.93
#